data_AF-A0A972A7M2-F1
#
_entry.id   AF-A0A972A7M2-F1
#
_cell.length_a   1.000
_cell.length_b   1.000
_cell.length_c   1.000
_cell.angle_alpha   90.00
_cell.angle_beta   90.00
_cell.angle_gamma   90.00
#
_symmetry.space_group_name_H-M   'P 1'
#
loop_
_entity.id
_entity.type
_entity.pdbx_description
1 polymer ?
#
loop_
_entity_poly.entity_id
_entity_poly.type
_entity_poly.pdbx_seq_one_letter_code
_entity_poly.pdbx_strand_id
1 'polypeptide(L)'
;MKKKMQFSFWLLIVLAVLLVVFSVQNAGPIKVTVLLWPFNVSLAVLLIGTFATGLVAGALYAYRKFIPGNEKDEIKSDAAKKDLTKTTKTGGLESDI
;
A
#
# COMPACT_ATOMS: atom_id res chain seq x y z
N MET A 1 -14.22 -16.67 -1.14
CA MET A 1 -12.76 -16.49 -1.06
C MET A 1 -12.41 -15.59 0.14
N LYS A 2 -12.23 -16.14 1.36
CA LYS A 2 -11.88 -15.36 2.56
C LYS A 2 -10.69 -15.92 3.38
N LYS A 3 -10.25 -17.16 3.08
CA LYS A 3 -9.18 -17.85 3.84
C LYS A 3 -7.77 -17.25 3.72
N LYS A 4 -7.44 -16.52 2.64
CA LYS A 4 -6.07 -16.03 2.39
C LYS A 4 -5.61 -14.93 3.36
N MET A 5 -6.48 -13.98 3.69
CA MET A 5 -6.15 -12.87 4.61
C MET A 5 -5.98 -13.37 6.05
N GLN A 6 -6.83 -14.31 6.49
CA GLN A 6 -6.80 -14.86 7.85
C GLN A 6 -5.52 -15.66 8.11
N PHE A 7 -5.00 -16.35 7.09
CA PHE A 7 -3.74 -17.09 7.18
C PHE A 7 -2.53 -16.15 7.35
N SER A 8 -2.46 -15.06 6.58
CA SER A 8 -1.39 -14.06 6.76
C SER A 8 -1.45 -13.39 8.13
N PHE A 9 -2.65 -13.13 8.66
CA PHE A 9 -2.81 -12.55 9.99
C PHE A 9 -2.28 -13.49 11.09
N TRP A 10 -2.66 -14.78 11.05
CA TRP A 10 -2.15 -15.77 11.98
C TRP A 10 -0.64 -15.98 11.86
N LEU A 11 -0.11 -15.97 10.64
CA LEU A 11 1.34 -16.06 10.40
C LEU A 11 2.09 -14.88 11.03
N LEU A 12 1.58 -13.66 10.89
CA LEU A 12 2.18 -12.46 11.49
C LEU A 12 2.16 -12.53 13.03
N ILE A 13 1.10 -13.05 13.63
CA ILE A 13 1.04 -13.24 15.09
C ILE A 13 2.14 -14.22 15.53
N VAL A 14 2.25 -15.38 14.89
CA VAL A 14 3.27 -16.38 15.23
C VAL A 14 4.66 -15.77 15.07
N LEU A 15 4.91 -15.05 13.98
CA LEU A 15 6.18 -14.37 13.73
C LEU A 15 6.50 -13.32 14.80
N ALA A 16 5.51 -12.52 15.22
CA ALA A 16 5.66 -11.51 16.26
C ALA A 16 6.02 -12.14 17.61
N VAL A 17 5.34 -13.23 18.00
CA VAL A 17 5.67 -13.98 19.22
C VAL A 17 7.09 -14.53 19.16
N LEU A 18 7.48 -15.12 18.02
CA LEU A 18 8.83 -15.64 17.82
C LEU A 18 9.89 -14.55 17.94
N LEU A 19 9.65 -13.36 17.36
CA LEU A 19 10.50 -12.19 17.47
C LEU A 19 10.70 -11.77 18.94
N VAL A 20 9.61 -11.69 19.69
CA VAL A 20 9.64 -11.28 21.11
C VAL A 20 10.42 -12.31 21.94
N VAL A 21 10.14 -13.60 21.77
CA VAL A 21 10.84 -14.67 22.49
C VAL A 21 12.33 -14.68 22.14
N PHE A 22 12.66 -14.58 20.86
CA PHE A 22 14.05 -14.46 20.39
C PHE A 22 14.75 -13.27 21.01
N SER A 23 14.06 -12.13 21.12
CA SER A 23 14.59 -10.91 21.73
C SER A 23 14.82 -11.00 23.23
N VAL A 24 13.93 -11.66 23.95
CA VAL A 24 14.06 -11.81 25.42
C VAL A 24 15.15 -12.83 25.73
N GLN A 25 15.21 -13.94 25.00
CA GLN A 25 16.24 -14.97 25.20
C GLN A 25 17.63 -14.49 24.77
N ASN A 26 17.72 -13.69 23.71
CA ASN A 26 18.97 -13.14 23.18
C ASN A 26 19.08 -11.66 23.52
N ALA A 27 18.83 -11.31 24.79
CA ALA A 27 18.91 -9.94 25.30
C ALA A 27 20.35 -9.39 25.40
N GLY A 28 21.33 -10.08 24.80
CA GLY A 28 22.71 -9.63 24.73
C GLY A 28 22.87 -8.36 23.87
N PRO A 29 23.92 -7.56 24.12
CA PRO A 29 24.25 -6.42 23.30
C PRO A 29 24.75 -6.90 21.93
N ILE A 30 24.17 -6.35 20.86
CA ILE A 30 24.55 -6.66 19.48
C ILE A 30 25.15 -5.42 18.85
N LYS A 31 26.26 -5.62 18.15
CA LYS A 31 26.89 -4.60 17.32
C LYS A 31 26.14 -4.50 16.00
N VAL A 32 25.57 -3.33 15.74
CA VAL A 32 24.92 -3.00 14.47
C VAL A 32 25.56 -1.74 13.90
N THR A 33 25.83 -1.74 12.59
CA THR A 33 26.30 -0.55 11.89
C THR A 33 25.11 0.02 11.11
N VAL A 34 24.60 1.17 11.56
CA VAL A 34 23.51 1.88 10.88
C VAL A 34 24.12 2.91 9.96
N LEU A 35 23.95 2.70 8.64
CA LEU A 35 24.50 3.50 7.56
C LEU A 35 26.05 3.55 7.54
N LEU A 36 26.65 4.22 8.53
CA LEU A 36 28.11 4.34 8.72
C LEU A 36 28.50 4.34 10.22
N TRP A 37 27.52 4.32 11.13
CA TRP A 37 27.77 4.50 12.55
C TRP A 37 27.58 3.19 13.32
N PRO A 38 28.61 2.69 14.01
CA PRO A 38 28.50 1.49 14.83
C PRO A 38 27.83 1.80 16.16
N PHE A 39 26.81 1.02 16.51
CA PHE A 39 26.11 1.10 17.79
C PHE A 39 26.08 -0.28 18.46
N ASN A 40 26.16 -0.28 19.79
CA ASN A 40 25.84 -1.45 20.60
C ASN A 40 24.43 -1.22 21.15
N VAL A 41 23.47 -1.99 20.67
CA VAL A 41 22.07 -1.92 21.12
C VAL A 41 21.60 -3.29 21.54
N SER A 42 20.61 -3.35 22.43
CA SER A 42 19.94 -4.62 22.72
C SER A 42 19.11 -5.04 21.51
N LEU A 43 18.94 -6.35 21.32
CA LEU A 43 18.09 -6.86 20.23
C LEU A 43 16.67 -6.30 20.32
N ALA A 44 16.15 -6.08 21.53
CA ALA A 44 14.83 -5.50 21.75
C ALA A 44 14.71 -4.09 21.14
N VAL A 45 15.68 -3.21 21.41
CA VAL A 45 15.69 -1.85 20.87
C VAL A 45 15.77 -1.88 19.34
N LEU A 46 16.58 -2.78 18.79
CA LEU A 46 16.70 -2.97 17.34
C LEU A 46 15.38 -3.45 16.70
N LEU A 47 14.72 -4.43 17.29
CA LEU A 47 13.42 -4.94 16.82
C LEU A 47 12.34 -3.86 16.87
N ILE A 48 12.22 -3.15 17.99
CA ILE A 48 11.20 -2.10 18.14
C ILE A 48 11.48 -0.97 17.14
N GLY A 49 12.74 -0.55 17.01
CA GLY A 49 13.13 0.51 16.09
C GLY A 49 12.86 0.16 14.63
N THR A 50 13.23 -1.04 14.19
CA THR A 50 13.00 -1.53 12.82
C THR A 50 11.52 -1.76 12.53
N PHE A 51 10.76 -2.32 13.47
CA PHE A 51 9.32 -2.53 13.33
C PHE A 51 8.57 -1.20 13.24
N ALA A 52 8.90 -0.23 14.11
CA ALA A 52 8.29 1.09 14.09
C ALA A 52 8.59 1.85 12.78
N THR A 53 9.84 1.83 12.31
CA THR A 53 10.20 2.44 11.01
C THR A 53 9.50 1.74 9.85
N GLY A 54 9.37 0.42 9.88
CA GLY A 54 8.60 -0.34 8.91
C GLY A 54 7.11 0.04 8.89
N LEU A 55 6.50 0.23 10.07
CA LEU A 55 5.11 0.69 10.17
C LEU A 55 4.93 2.11 9.61
N VAL A 56 5.81 3.04 9.94
CA VAL A 56 5.75 4.42 9.42
C VAL A 56 5.95 4.45 7.91
N ALA A 57 6.96 3.74 7.40
CA ALA A 57 7.22 3.64 5.96
C ALA A 57 6.07 2.94 5.21
N GLY A 58 5.53 1.87 5.78
CA GLY A 58 4.38 1.15 5.24
C GLY A 58 3.12 2.01 5.22
N ALA A 59 2.85 2.76 6.30
CA ALA A 59 1.75 3.71 6.37
C ALA A 59 1.90 4.83 5.34
N LEU A 60 3.11 5.38 5.16
CA LEU A 60 3.38 6.42 4.17
C LEU A 60 3.22 5.89 2.73
N TYR A 61 3.70 4.66 2.46
CA TYR A 61 3.51 4.00 1.17
C TYR A 61 2.04 3.74 0.87
N ALA A 62 1.30 3.22 1.86
CA ALA A 62 -0.13 2.99 1.75
C ALA A 62 -0.87 4.31 1.52
N TYR A 63 -0.54 5.37 2.28
CA TYR A 63 -1.11 6.69 2.10
C TYR A 63 -0.89 7.22 0.68
N ARG A 64 0.33 7.09 0.14
CA ARG A 64 0.61 7.49 -1.26
C ARG A 64 -0.19 6.69 -2.29
N LYS A 65 -0.48 5.42 -2.02
CA LYS A 65 -1.24 4.54 -2.92
C LYS A 65 -2.76 4.67 -2.79
N PHE A 66 -3.25 5.06 -1.61
CA PHE A 66 -4.67 5.23 -1.30
C PHE A 66 -5.14 6.69 -1.35
N ILE A 67 -4.29 7.67 -1.69
CA ILE A 67 -4.79 8.95 -2.21
C ILE A 67 -5.40 8.64 -3.59
N PRO A 68 -6.74 8.68 -3.75
CA PRO A 68 -7.31 8.70 -5.08
C PRO A 68 -6.77 9.95 -5.76
N GLY A 69 -5.98 9.77 -6.82
CA GLY A 69 -5.75 10.87 -7.76
C GLY A 69 -7.13 11.34 -8.19
N ASN A 70 -7.42 12.64 -8.00
CA ASN A 70 -8.71 13.25 -8.33
C ASN A 70 -9.26 12.66 -9.63
N GLU A 71 -10.41 12.00 -9.49
CA GLU A 71 -11.56 11.98 -10.40
C GLU A 71 -11.44 12.97 -11.58
N LYS A 72 -10.65 12.62 -12.62
CA LYS A 72 -10.53 13.42 -13.85
C LYS A 72 -10.53 12.60 -15.13
N ASP A 73 -10.70 11.29 -15.05
CA ASP A 73 -10.67 10.42 -16.23
C ASP A 73 -12.07 10.01 -16.72
N GLU A 74 -13.14 10.22 -15.94
CA GLU A 74 -14.50 9.84 -16.33
C GLU A 74 -15.23 10.95 -17.11
N ILE A 75 -14.93 12.23 -16.84
CA ILE A 75 -15.53 13.39 -17.58
C ILE A 75 -14.76 13.69 -18.88
N LYS A 76 -14.43 12.68 -19.68
CA LYS A 76 -14.02 12.90 -21.09
C LYS A 76 -14.59 11.83 -22.03
N SER A 77 -14.87 10.63 -21.52
CA SER A 77 -15.46 9.54 -22.29
C SER A 77 -16.95 9.77 -22.59
N ASP A 78 -17.69 10.38 -21.65
CA ASP A 78 -19.14 10.60 -21.81
C ASP A 78 -19.49 11.81 -22.69
N ALA A 79 -18.66 12.85 -22.68
CA ALA A 79 -18.86 14.01 -23.56
C ALA A 79 -18.66 13.65 -25.04
N ALA A 80 -17.64 12.81 -25.35
CA ALA A 80 -17.37 12.36 -26.71
C ALA A 80 -18.49 11.47 -27.27
N LYS A 81 -19.09 10.59 -26.45
CA LYS A 81 -20.21 9.73 -26.88
C LYS A 81 -21.51 10.50 -27.13
N LYS A 82 -21.71 11.62 -26.41
CA LYS A 82 -22.92 12.45 -26.55
C LYS A 82 -22.93 13.26 -27.85
N ASP A 83 -21.77 13.71 -28.32
CA ASP A 83 -21.62 14.43 -29.59
C ASP A 83 -21.76 13.53 -30.81
N LEU A 84 -21.20 12.32 -30.79
CA LEU A 84 -21.34 11.33 -31.87
C LEU A 84 -22.79 10.84 -32.09
N THR A 85 -23.61 10.83 -31.04
CA THR A 85 -25.00 10.37 -31.13
C THR A 85 -25.93 11.45 -31.74
N LYS A 86 -25.57 12.73 -31.67
CA LYS A 86 -26.38 13.84 -32.19
C LYS A 86 -26.17 14.06 -33.70
N THR A 87 -24.95 13.87 -34.19
CA THR A 87 -24.61 14.03 -35.61
C THR A 87 -25.18 12.89 -36.49
N THR A 88 -25.24 11.66 -36.00
CA THR A 88 -25.81 10.53 -36.77
C THR A 88 -27.34 10.56 -36.87
N LYS A 89 -28.05 11.22 -35.93
CA LYS A 89 -29.52 11.30 -35.99
C LYS A 89 -30.07 12.49 -36.78
N THR A 90 -29.25 13.49 -37.10
CA THR A 90 -29.71 14.67 -37.85
C THR A 90 -29.35 14.61 -39.34
N GLY A 91 -28.34 13.81 -39.73
CA GLY A 91 -27.96 13.65 -41.15
C GLY A 91 -28.72 12.56 -41.93
N GLY A 92 -29.69 11.86 -41.32
CA GLY A 92 -30.40 10.72 -41.93
C GLY A 92 -31.84 11.00 -42.38
N LEU A 93 -32.32 12.25 -42.26
CA LEU A 93 -33.69 12.65 -42.61
C LEU A 93 -33.72 13.87 -43.57
N GLU A 94 -32.57 14.25 -44.15
CA GLU A 94 -32.50 15.27 -45.22
C GLU A 94 -31.99 14.65 -46.53
N SER A 95 -32.45 13.43 -46.82
CA SER A 95 -32.57 12.92 -48.18
C SER A 95 -34.02 12.51 -48.42
N ASP A 96 -34.94 13.42 -48.11
CA ASP A 96 -36.24 13.43 -48.77
C ASP A 96 -36.04 13.86 -50.23
N ILE A 97 -37.00 13.48 -51.08
CA ILE A 97 -37.35 14.08 -52.38
C ILE A 97 -36.71 13.42 -53.61
#